data_AF-A0A166HQD4-F1
#
_entry.id   AF-A0A166HQD4-F1
#
_cell.length_a   1.000
_cell.length_b   1.000
_cell.length_c   1.000
_cell.angle_alpha   90.00
_cell.angle_beta   90.00
_cell.angle_gamma   90.00
#
_symmetry.space_group_name_H-M   'P 1'
#
loop_
_entity.id
_entity.type
_entity.pdbx_description
1 polymer ?
#
loop_
_entity_poly.entity_id
_entity_poly.type
_entity_poly.pdbx_seq_one_letter_code
_entity_poly.pdbx_strand_id
1 'polypeptide(L)'
;MEDTQQSDVLDVLFEYTASSVTPLLLLESFAMGAFCVCAPLASYVLWIKLRSTTRSSFILGIWTVLAMFITHWALSLRQLINITTGRSFQAIGSPSQTTYDILWSLLLPLVTETVLFGCASVLFAIVACATIRKLRSEKPSRVAAIIPAVATIMYTVSLIHWAIFILCYAQFAIFLAPTHGHEVMYAPKIALAVLLPVNAFLSDSIVLWRGCIVWNRTRWVLAFSVALLATTLGLNITNLVSTTRYLSPLIHTGKTTSLEAIPMYGESSTGFAAVFLSLACNLSATMLVGLKAWIHRRLLAEFVSSKARSGTLVSRVLELLAESGIVYTLLWTLYCVSFFKPLNETHELDLLGPGILADVSGKITTVDHLNVAMAQITTIYPLIIFVLLALDKIHYERGPQALSPPGSLGSKRNNTIVTIDLDVDIERGAASQPLGSSGKADQMVLHHRDGSPVFEMDTNQ
;
A
#
# COMPACT_ATOMS: atom_id res chain seq x y z
N MET A 1 45.53 -29.74 9.73
CA MET A 1 45.56 -30.09 8.29
C MET A 1 44.16 -30.45 7.80
N GLU A 2 43.37 -31.17 8.59
CA GLU A 2 41.94 -31.42 8.33
C GLU A 2 41.11 -30.11 8.38
N ASP A 3 41.35 -29.25 9.37
CA ASP A 3 40.64 -27.96 9.51
C ASP A 3 40.84 -27.01 8.31
N THR A 4 42.04 -27.01 7.72
CA THR A 4 42.38 -26.17 6.56
C THR A 4 41.63 -26.61 5.30
N GLN A 5 41.53 -27.92 5.05
CA GLN A 5 40.83 -28.43 3.87
C GLN A 5 39.32 -28.19 3.95
N GLN A 6 38.75 -28.23 5.15
CA GLN A 6 37.35 -27.96 5.36
C GLN A 6 37.00 -26.47 5.18
N SER A 7 37.89 -25.57 5.62
CA SER A 7 37.75 -24.13 5.37
C SER A 7 37.72 -23.83 3.88
N ASP A 8 38.61 -24.42 3.09
CA ASP A 8 38.67 -24.19 1.64
C ASP A 8 37.38 -24.64 0.93
N VAL A 9 36.79 -25.76 1.35
CA VAL A 9 35.52 -26.26 0.79
C VAL A 9 34.35 -25.33 1.13
N LEU A 10 34.33 -24.79 2.35
CA LEU A 10 33.34 -23.81 2.79
C LEU A 10 33.40 -22.53 1.96
N ASP A 11 34.60 -22.01 1.74
CA ASP A 11 34.81 -20.77 0.99
C ASP A 11 34.38 -20.94 -0.48
N VAL A 12 34.70 -22.08 -1.11
CA VAL A 12 34.24 -22.40 -2.47
C VAL A 12 32.71 -22.54 -2.55
N LEU A 13 32.10 -23.23 -1.58
CA LEU A 13 30.64 -23.38 -1.54
C LEU A 13 29.95 -22.03 -1.35
N PHE A 14 30.52 -21.17 -0.51
CA PHE A 14 30.04 -19.82 -0.29
C PHE A 14 30.14 -18.98 -1.55
N GLU A 15 31.30 -18.94 -2.19
CA GLU A 15 31.52 -18.19 -3.42
C GLU A 15 30.54 -18.64 -4.50
N TYR A 16 30.35 -19.95 -4.64
CA TYR A 16 29.36 -20.52 -5.56
C TYR A 16 27.93 -20.09 -5.21
N THR A 17 27.56 -20.14 -3.93
CA THR A 17 26.20 -19.80 -3.50
C THR A 17 25.92 -18.31 -3.70
N ALA A 18 26.84 -17.44 -3.30
CA ALA A 18 26.71 -15.99 -3.42
C ALA A 18 26.72 -15.52 -4.89
N SER A 19 27.58 -16.10 -5.74
CA SER A 19 27.73 -15.69 -7.14
C SER A 19 26.67 -16.27 -8.09
N SER A 20 26.20 -17.50 -7.82
CA SER A 20 25.36 -18.25 -8.77
C SER A 20 23.96 -18.52 -8.24
N VAL A 21 23.85 -19.03 -7.01
CA VAL A 21 22.55 -19.47 -6.46
C VAL A 21 21.71 -18.28 -6.02
N THR A 22 22.29 -17.31 -5.32
CA THR A 22 21.56 -16.14 -4.81
C THR A 22 20.94 -15.30 -5.93
N PRO A 23 21.66 -14.88 -6.99
CA PRO A 23 21.05 -14.07 -8.05
C PRO A 23 19.91 -14.78 -8.77
N LEU A 24 20.03 -16.11 -8.98
CA LEU A 24 18.97 -16.92 -9.57
C LEU A 24 17.74 -16.95 -8.67
N LEU A 25 17.93 -17.20 -7.37
CA LEU A 25 16.82 -17.18 -6.40
C LEU A 25 16.15 -15.81 -6.32
N LEU A 26 16.91 -14.71 -6.37
CA LEU A 26 16.34 -13.35 -6.37
C LEU A 26 15.51 -13.10 -7.64
N LEU A 27 15.97 -13.57 -8.81
CA LEU A 27 15.20 -13.49 -10.05
C LEU A 27 13.92 -14.32 -9.97
N GLU A 28 13.99 -15.55 -9.47
CA GLU A 28 12.82 -16.42 -9.23
C GLU A 28 11.83 -15.76 -8.26
N SER A 29 12.34 -15.12 -7.21
CA SER A 29 11.56 -14.39 -6.21
C SER A 29 10.85 -13.18 -6.81
N PHE A 30 11.52 -12.41 -7.67
CA PHE A 30 10.90 -11.31 -8.39
C PHE A 30 9.77 -11.82 -9.31
N ALA A 31 10.04 -12.89 -10.07
CA ALA A 31 9.05 -13.53 -10.94
C ALA A 31 7.84 -14.04 -10.14
N MET A 32 8.08 -14.63 -8.96
CA MET A 32 7.05 -15.11 -8.04
C MET A 32 6.10 -13.98 -7.63
N GLY A 33 6.65 -12.85 -7.19
CA GLY A 33 5.88 -11.64 -6.91
C GLY A 33 5.05 -11.17 -8.10
N ALA A 34 5.66 -11.10 -9.28
CA ALA A 34 4.96 -10.69 -10.49
C ALA A 34 3.79 -11.63 -10.84
N PHE A 35 3.98 -12.95 -10.74
CA PHE A 35 2.94 -13.94 -11.00
C PHE A 35 1.79 -13.87 -9.99
N CYS A 36 2.07 -13.59 -8.72
CA CYS A 36 1.05 -13.40 -7.68
C CYS A 36 0.06 -12.27 -8.00
N VAL A 37 0.48 -11.24 -8.74
CA VAL A 37 -0.41 -10.16 -9.17
C VAL A 37 -1.03 -10.45 -10.54
N CYS A 38 -0.24 -10.96 -11.48
CA CYS A 38 -0.69 -11.24 -12.84
C CYS A 38 -1.78 -12.32 -12.90
N ALA A 39 -1.67 -13.40 -12.11
CA ALA A 39 -2.61 -14.52 -12.18
C ALA A 39 -4.05 -14.17 -11.73
N PRO A 40 -4.27 -13.50 -10.58
CA PRO A 40 -5.60 -13.01 -10.20
C PRO A 40 -6.17 -11.99 -11.20
N LEU A 41 -5.33 -11.07 -11.68
CA LEU A 41 -5.77 -10.05 -12.63
C LEU A 41 -6.14 -10.65 -14.00
N ALA A 42 -5.33 -11.57 -14.52
CA ALA A 42 -5.62 -12.30 -15.76
C ALA A 42 -6.90 -13.12 -15.61
N SER A 43 -7.07 -13.80 -14.46
CA SER A 43 -8.30 -14.53 -14.14
C SER A 43 -9.52 -13.61 -14.13
N TYR A 44 -9.41 -12.44 -13.52
CA TYR A 44 -10.47 -11.43 -13.50
C TYR A 44 -10.82 -10.90 -14.89
N VAL A 45 -9.81 -10.59 -15.71
CA VAL A 45 -10.02 -10.12 -17.09
C VAL A 45 -10.67 -11.21 -17.95
N LEU A 46 -10.21 -12.46 -17.84
CA LEU A 46 -10.84 -13.61 -18.51
C LEU A 46 -12.26 -13.83 -18.03
N TRP A 47 -12.51 -13.63 -16.74
CA TRP A 47 -13.84 -13.78 -16.15
C TRP A 47 -14.87 -12.83 -16.76
N ILE A 48 -14.46 -11.59 -17.01
CA ILE A 48 -15.32 -10.56 -17.59
C ILE A 48 -15.47 -10.72 -19.11
N LYS A 49 -14.40 -11.12 -19.82
CA LYS A 49 -14.39 -11.15 -21.29
C LYS A 49 -14.95 -12.41 -21.91
N LEU A 50 -14.79 -13.58 -21.29
CA LEU A 50 -15.21 -14.86 -21.87
C LEU A 50 -16.59 -15.29 -21.36
N ARG A 51 -17.49 -15.61 -22.29
CA ARG A 51 -18.88 -15.99 -22.01
C ARG A 51 -19.14 -17.51 -22.02
N SER A 52 -18.10 -18.35 -22.06
CA SER A 52 -18.19 -19.78 -22.42
C SER A 52 -17.54 -20.73 -21.38
N THR A 53 -17.86 -22.02 -21.47
CA THR A 53 -17.30 -23.13 -20.67
C THR A 53 -15.77 -23.20 -20.69
N THR A 54 -15.14 -22.71 -21.77
CA THR A 54 -13.67 -22.59 -21.89
C THR A 54 -13.05 -21.67 -20.85
N ARG A 55 -13.82 -20.74 -20.24
CA ARG A 55 -13.37 -19.84 -19.18
C ARG A 55 -12.80 -20.59 -17.98
N SER A 56 -13.49 -21.65 -17.54
CA SER A 56 -13.08 -22.38 -16.34
C SER A 56 -11.75 -23.09 -16.55
N SER A 57 -11.53 -23.66 -17.74
CA SER A 57 -10.27 -24.32 -18.10
C SER A 57 -9.09 -23.34 -18.14
N PHE A 58 -9.26 -22.14 -18.71
CA PHE A 58 -8.19 -21.14 -18.73
C PHE A 58 -7.85 -20.61 -17.33
N ILE A 59 -8.87 -20.31 -16.51
CA ILE A 59 -8.66 -19.86 -15.14
C ILE A 59 -7.95 -20.96 -14.35
N LEU A 60 -8.42 -22.20 -14.42
CA LEU A 60 -7.77 -23.34 -13.77
C LEU A 60 -6.32 -23.52 -14.25
N GLY A 61 -6.06 -23.37 -15.55
CA GLY A 61 -4.71 -23.38 -16.12
C GLY A 61 -3.79 -22.32 -15.52
N ILE A 62 -4.26 -21.09 -15.35
CA ILE A 62 -3.49 -20.01 -14.72
C ILE A 62 -3.17 -20.33 -13.26
N TRP A 63 -4.16 -20.79 -12.48
CA TRP A 63 -3.96 -21.12 -11.07
C TRP A 63 -3.08 -22.35 -10.86
N THR A 64 -3.15 -23.34 -11.74
CA THR A 64 -2.26 -24.52 -11.69
C THR A 64 -0.82 -24.14 -12.00
N VAL A 65 -0.58 -23.29 -13.00
CA VAL A 65 0.77 -22.75 -13.29
C VAL A 65 1.30 -21.96 -12.10
N LEU A 66 0.48 -21.08 -11.51
CA LEU A 66 0.88 -20.33 -10.31
C LEU A 66 1.23 -21.28 -9.15
N ALA A 67 0.40 -22.30 -8.89
CA ALA A 67 0.65 -23.27 -7.83
C ALA A 67 1.95 -24.05 -8.07
N MET A 68 2.19 -24.52 -9.29
CA MET A 68 3.45 -25.20 -9.65
C MET A 68 4.64 -24.27 -9.42
N PHE A 69 4.55 -23.01 -9.84
CA PHE A 69 5.62 -22.04 -9.65
C PHE A 69 5.87 -21.73 -8.16
N ILE A 70 4.83 -21.56 -7.36
CA ILE A 70 4.91 -21.41 -5.90
C ILE A 70 5.63 -22.60 -5.30
N THR A 71 5.24 -23.82 -5.67
CA THR A 71 5.87 -25.03 -5.11
C THR A 71 7.34 -25.14 -5.50
N HIS A 72 7.69 -24.80 -6.75
CA HIS A 72 9.07 -24.78 -7.21
C HIS A 72 9.91 -23.75 -6.46
N TRP A 73 9.44 -22.50 -6.38
CA TRP A 73 10.11 -21.43 -5.65
C TRP A 73 10.28 -21.76 -4.16
N ALA A 74 9.24 -22.32 -3.51
CA ALA A 74 9.31 -22.71 -2.11
C ALA A 74 10.30 -23.86 -1.88
N LEU A 75 10.38 -24.83 -2.80
CA LEU A 75 11.38 -25.90 -2.75
C LEU A 75 12.79 -25.36 -2.99
N SER A 76 12.99 -24.44 -3.93
CA SER A 76 14.25 -23.75 -4.22
C SER A 76 14.75 -22.98 -2.98
N LEU A 77 13.87 -22.18 -2.36
CA LEU A 77 14.17 -21.47 -1.12
C LEU A 77 14.49 -22.43 0.03
N ARG A 78 13.71 -23.51 0.19
CA ARG A 78 13.96 -24.52 1.23
C ARG A 78 15.28 -25.25 1.02
N GLN A 79 15.64 -25.57 -0.23
CA GLN A 79 16.92 -26.17 -0.57
C GLN A 79 18.07 -25.24 -0.20
N LEU A 80 17.97 -23.95 -0.54
CA LEU A 80 18.97 -22.96 -0.14
C LEU A 80 19.08 -22.88 1.39
N ILE A 81 17.95 -22.74 2.11
CA ILE A 81 17.94 -22.69 3.57
C ILE A 81 18.59 -23.96 4.15
N ASN A 82 18.32 -25.14 3.60
CA ASN A 82 18.93 -26.39 4.10
C ASN A 82 20.44 -26.46 3.87
N ILE A 83 20.93 -25.94 2.73
CA ILE A 83 22.37 -25.86 2.42
C ILE A 83 23.05 -24.90 3.40
N THR A 84 22.38 -23.79 3.73
CA THR A 84 22.97 -22.71 4.54
C THR A 84 22.84 -22.92 6.05
N THR A 85 21.75 -23.53 6.53
CA THR A 85 21.52 -23.79 7.97
C THR A 85 22.30 -24.97 8.53
N GLY A 86 23.12 -25.64 7.71
CA GLY A 86 24.22 -26.42 8.26
C GLY A 86 23.84 -27.64 9.09
N ARG A 87 22.82 -28.43 8.67
CA ARG A 87 22.78 -29.85 9.08
C ARG A 87 24.08 -30.61 8.72
N SER A 88 24.94 -30.04 7.88
CA SER A 88 26.31 -30.49 7.58
C SER A 88 27.43 -29.71 8.30
N PHE A 89 27.16 -28.54 8.89
CA PHE A 89 28.18 -27.60 9.39
C PHE A 89 28.22 -27.47 10.92
N GLN A 90 27.31 -28.13 11.64
CA GLN A 90 27.13 -27.99 13.09
C GLN A 90 28.29 -28.51 13.97
N ALA A 91 29.39 -28.98 13.37
CA ALA A 91 30.48 -29.62 14.10
C ALA A 91 31.65 -28.70 14.49
N ILE A 92 31.78 -27.47 13.95
CA ILE A 92 33.04 -26.72 14.08
C ILE A 92 32.79 -25.24 14.39
N GLY A 93 32.95 -24.84 15.65
CA GLY A 93 32.87 -23.45 16.13
C GLY A 93 34.00 -22.54 15.63
N SER A 94 34.15 -22.43 14.31
CA SER A 94 35.16 -21.60 13.65
C SER A 94 34.63 -20.19 13.36
N PRO A 95 35.52 -19.16 13.30
CA PRO A 95 35.14 -17.78 13.04
C PRO A 95 34.52 -17.53 11.64
N SER A 96 34.69 -18.45 10.69
CA SER A 96 34.01 -18.36 9.39
C SER A 96 32.51 -18.65 9.50
N GLN A 97 32.08 -19.44 10.49
CA GLN A 97 30.67 -19.80 10.68
C GLN A 97 29.77 -18.61 11.05
N THR A 98 30.22 -17.75 11.97
CA THR A 98 29.46 -16.56 12.40
C THR A 98 29.24 -15.57 11.25
N THR A 99 30.20 -15.51 10.35
CA THR A 99 30.16 -14.69 9.14
C THR A 99 29.11 -15.18 8.15
N TYR A 100 29.00 -16.51 7.98
CA TYR A 100 27.98 -17.13 7.12
C TYR A 100 26.57 -16.87 7.66
N ASP A 101 26.36 -17.05 8.96
CA ASP A 101 25.06 -16.83 9.61
C ASP A 101 24.54 -15.40 9.38
N ILE A 102 25.44 -14.41 9.43
CA ILE A 102 25.13 -13.01 9.15
C ILE A 102 24.67 -12.80 7.71
N LEU A 103 25.42 -13.28 6.70
CA LEU A 103 25.03 -13.07 5.31
C LEU A 103 23.67 -13.71 5.00
N TRP A 104 23.39 -14.88 5.59
CA TRP A 104 22.10 -15.55 5.40
C TRP A 104 20.96 -14.85 6.09
N SER A 105 21.19 -14.28 7.28
CA SER A 105 20.20 -13.42 7.95
C SER A 105 19.79 -12.21 7.11
N LEU A 106 20.66 -11.73 6.22
CA LEU A 106 20.37 -10.64 5.29
C LEU A 106 19.63 -11.11 4.03
N LEU A 107 19.93 -12.32 3.56
CA LEU A 107 19.34 -12.86 2.34
C LEU A 107 17.84 -13.12 2.48
N LEU A 108 17.39 -13.65 3.62
CA LEU A 108 15.98 -14.01 3.83
C LEU A 108 15.04 -12.79 3.75
N PRO A 109 15.31 -11.66 4.43
CA PRO A 109 14.59 -10.40 4.22
C PRO A 109 14.69 -9.89 2.77
N LEU A 110 15.86 -10.01 2.11
CA LEU A 110 16.05 -9.57 0.73
C LEU A 110 15.19 -10.36 -0.27
N VAL A 111 15.07 -11.67 -0.08
CA VAL A 111 14.15 -12.53 -0.84
C VAL A 111 12.71 -12.05 -0.65
N THR A 112 12.32 -11.76 0.60
CA THR A 112 10.98 -11.24 0.92
C THR A 112 10.73 -9.90 0.24
N GLU A 113 11.69 -8.97 0.28
CA GLU A 113 11.62 -7.69 -0.42
C GLU A 113 11.43 -7.88 -1.92
N THR A 114 12.20 -8.80 -2.50
CA THR A 114 12.25 -9.02 -3.93
C THR A 114 10.94 -9.59 -4.47
N VAL A 115 10.29 -10.49 -3.71
CA VAL A 115 8.91 -10.93 -4.00
C VAL A 115 7.96 -9.74 -3.99
N LEU A 116 7.97 -8.92 -2.94
CA LEU A 116 7.06 -7.78 -2.82
C LEU A 116 7.34 -6.71 -3.89
N PHE A 117 8.60 -6.46 -4.23
CA PHE A 117 9.00 -5.55 -5.29
C PHE A 117 8.52 -6.03 -6.67
N GLY A 118 8.52 -7.36 -6.91
CA GLY A 118 7.87 -7.98 -8.07
C GLY A 118 6.38 -7.65 -8.15
N CYS A 119 5.65 -7.76 -7.03
CA CYS A 119 4.25 -7.34 -6.94
C CYS A 119 4.07 -5.85 -7.27
N ALA A 120 4.88 -4.99 -6.64
CA ALA A 120 4.83 -3.54 -6.83
C ALA A 120 5.10 -3.14 -8.29
N SER A 121 6.05 -3.79 -8.96
CA SER A 121 6.41 -3.53 -10.35
C SER A 121 5.28 -3.83 -11.32
N VAL A 122 4.56 -4.94 -11.15
CA VAL A 122 3.39 -5.26 -11.98
C VAL A 122 2.27 -4.25 -11.75
N LEU A 123 1.97 -3.94 -10.49
CA LEU A 123 0.93 -2.94 -10.15
C LEU A 123 1.27 -1.56 -10.73
N PHE A 124 2.51 -1.12 -10.60
CA PHE A 124 2.97 0.13 -11.16
C PHE A 124 2.88 0.12 -12.69
N ALA A 125 3.28 -0.96 -13.36
CA ALA A 125 3.15 -1.09 -14.81
C ALA A 125 1.69 -0.96 -15.27
N ILE A 126 0.72 -1.52 -14.53
CA ILE A 126 -0.70 -1.37 -14.81
C ILE A 126 -1.15 0.09 -14.67
N VAL A 127 -0.80 0.74 -13.55
CA VAL A 127 -1.13 2.15 -13.28
C VAL A 127 -0.50 3.08 -14.33
N ALA A 128 0.76 2.85 -14.68
CA ALA A 128 1.48 3.59 -15.72
C ALA A 128 0.82 3.41 -17.09
N CYS A 129 0.51 2.16 -17.48
CA CYS A 129 -0.20 1.87 -18.73
C CYS A 129 -1.58 2.55 -18.80
N ALA A 130 -2.34 2.51 -17.70
CA ALA A 130 -3.64 3.18 -17.62
C ALA A 130 -3.50 4.71 -17.74
N THR A 131 -2.50 5.28 -17.09
CA THR A 131 -2.21 6.72 -17.12
C THR A 131 -1.79 7.17 -18.53
N ILE A 132 -0.88 6.45 -19.18
CA ILE A 132 -0.41 6.75 -20.53
C ILE A 132 -1.57 6.68 -21.53
N ARG A 133 -2.42 5.65 -21.43
CA ARG A 133 -3.63 5.54 -22.27
C ARG A 133 -4.56 6.73 -22.06
N LYS A 134 -4.79 7.15 -20.82
CA LYS A 134 -5.60 8.32 -20.51
C LYS A 134 -5.01 9.60 -21.10
N LEU A 135 -3.70 9.81 -20.97
CA LEU A 135 -3.00 10.98 -21.49
C LEU A 135 -3.06 11.08 -23.03
N ARG A 136 -3.10 9.94 -23.72
CA ARG A 136 -3.28 9.89 -25.18
C ARG A 136 -4.71 10.20 -25.62
N SER A 137 -5.70 9.91 -24.79
CA SER A 137 -7.12 10.02 -25.13
C SER A 137 -7.75 11.36 -24.73
N GLU A 138 -7.23 12.02 -23.69
CA GLU A 138 -7.84 13.22 -23.10
C GLU A 138 -6.79 14.32 -22.91
N LYS A 139 -7.20 15.59 -23.04
CA LYS A 139 -6.33 16.72 -22.64
C LYS A 139 -6.10 16.63 -21.12
N PRO A 140 -4.84 16.56 -20.64
CA PRO A 140 -4.58 16.36 -19.22
C PRO A 140 -5.03 17.57 -18.41
N SER A 141 -5.88 17.34 -17.39
CA SER A 141 -6.07 18.33 -16.33
C SER A 141 -4.91 18.23 -15.33
N ARG A 142 -4.43 19.36 -14.80
CA ARG A 142 -3.30 19.40 -13.85
C ARG A 142 -3.56 18.53 -12.60
N VAL A 143 -4.81 18.46 -12.15
CA VAL A 143 -5.22 17.65 -11.00
C VAL A 143 -5.17 16.14 -11.32
N ALA A 144 -5.44 15.74 -12.57
CA ALA A 144 -5.36 14.34 -12.97
C ALA A 144 -3.92 13.80 -13.04
N ALA A 145 -2.90 14.66 -13.05
CA ALA A 145 -1.49 14.28 -13.04
C ALA A 145 -0.94 13.99 -11.64
N ILE A 146 -1.64 14.38 -10.57
CA ILE A 146 -1.16 14.22 -9.19
C ILE A 146 -1.04 12.74 -8.82
N ILE A 147 -2.09 11.95 -9.07
CA ILE A 147 -2.12 10.50 -8.76
C ILE A 147 -0.94 9.74 -9.42
N PRO A 148 -0.71 9.85 -10.74
CA PRO A 148 0.42 9.14 -11.36
C PRO A 148 1.78 9.69 -10.93
N ALA A 149 1.90 10.99 -10.61
CA ALA A 149 3.13 11.55 -10.07
C ALA A 149 3.48 10.93 -8.72
N VAL A 150 2.52 10.86 -7.79
CA VAL A 150 2.70 10.23 -6.48
C VAL A 150 3.04 8.74 -6.63
N ALA A 151 2.31 8.01 -7.49
CA ALA A 151 2.59 6.60 -7.75
C ALA A 151 4.01 6.37 -8.31
N THR A 152 4.48 7.26 -9.17
CA THR A 152 5.84 7.20 -9.73
C THR A 152 6.89 7.47 -8.65
N ILE A 153 6.69 8.50 -7.81
CA ILE A 153 7.61 8.80 -6.70
C ILE A 153 7.70 7.60 -5.75
N MET A 154 6.58 7.06 -5.29
CA MET A 154 6.57 5.91 -4.38
C MET A 154 7.26 4.68 -4.98
N TYR A 155 6.99 4.38 -6.25
CA TYR A 155 7.67 3.29 -6.95
C TYR A 155 9.18 3.52 -7.05
N THR A 156 9.62 4.74 -7.39
CA THR A 156 11.04 5.06 -7.47
C THR A 156 11.75 4.94 -6.12
N VAL A 157 11.12 5.38 -5.03
CA VAL A 157 11.66 5.23 -3.67
C VAL A 157 11.77 3.76 -3.29
N SER A 158 10.75 2.93 -3.59
CA SER A 158 10.81 1.48 -3.38
C SER A 158 11.87 0.78 -4.23
N LEU A 159 12.06 1.20 -5.49
CA LEU A 159 13.11 0.68 -6.37
C LEU A 159 14.50 1.03 -5.84
N ILE A 160 14.70 2.27 -5.39
CA ILE A 160 15.97 2.70 -4.79
C ILE A 160 16.24 1.91 -3.50
N HIS A 161 15.23 1.72 -2.64
CA HIS A 161 15.36 0.92 -1.42
C HIS A 161 15.83 -0.50 -1.73
N TRP A 162 15.13 -1.19 -2.64
CA TRP A 162 15.50 -2.55 -3.07
C TRP A 162 16.89 -2.62 -3.69
N ALA A 163 17.24 -1.67 -4.57
CA ALA A 163 18.55 -1.63 -5.20
C ALA A 163 19.69 -1.41 -4.18
N ILE A 164 19.48 -0.52 -3.21
CA ILE A 164 20.45 -0.30 -2.12
C ILE A 164 20.55 -1.56 -1.25
N PHE A 165 19.46 -2.28 -1.00
CA PHE A 165 19.53 -3.50 -0.20
C PHE A 165 20.29 -4.63 -0.90
N ILE A 166 20.14 -4.76 -2.22
CA ILE A 166 20.98 -5.64 -3.05
C ILE A 166 22.45 -5.22 -2.97
N LEU A 167 22.75 -3.93 -3.08
CA LEU A 167 24.12 -3.42 -2.98
C LEU A 167 24.73 -3.72 -1.61
N CYS A 168 23.97 -3.55 -0.52
CA CYS A 168 24.39 -3.94 0.82
C CYS A 168 24.73 -5.43 0.88
N TYR A 169 23.85 -6.28 0.36
CA TYR A 169 24.07 -7.73 0.33
C TYR A 169 25.32 -8.11 -0.47
N ALA A 170 25.47 -7.55 -1.68
CA ALA A 170 26.63 -7.80 -2.53
C ALA A 170 27.94 -7.33 -1.88
N GLN A 171 27.93 -6.15 -1.26
CA GLN A 171 29.08 -5.65 -0.52
C GLN A 171 29.43 -6.58 0.64
N PHE A 172 28.46 -6.98 1.47
CA PHE A 172 28.70 -7.95 2.52
C PHE A 172 29.27 -9.26 1.98
N ALA A 173 28.72 -9.82 0.90
CA ALA A 173 29.22 -11.04 0.31
C ALA A 173 30.68 -10.93 -0.16
N ILE A 174 31.10 -9.76 -0.68
CA ILE A 174 32.47 -9.51 -1.17
C ILE A 174 33.45 -9.18 -0.03
N PHE A 175 33.05 -8.34 0.94
CA PHE A 175 33.93 -7.89 2.03
C PHE A 175 34.28 -8.99 3.05
N LEU A 176 33.55 -10.10 3.02
CA LEU A 176 33.87 -11.31 3.79
C LEU A 176 35.00 -12.13 3.15
N ALA A 177 35.50 -11.75 1.96
CA ALA A 177 36.77 -12.24 1.43
C ALA A 177 37.96 -11.52 2.13
N PRO A 178 39.05 -12.23 2.49
CA PRO A 178 39.87 -11.91 3.69
C PRO A 178 40.77 -10.66 3.63
N THR A 179 40.57 -9.73 2.69
CA THR A 179 41.63 -8.77 2.32
C THR A 179 41.36 -7.30 2.58
N HIS A 180 40.12 -6.82 2.81
CA HIS A 180 39.84 -5.38 2.79
C HIS A 180 39.08 -4.84 4.02
N GLY A 181 39.57 -3.74 4.57
CA GLY A 181 39.12 -3.11 5.82
C GLY A 181 37.67 -2.59 5.82
N HIS A 182 37.10 -2.52 7.03
CA HIS A 182 35.68 -2.32 7.37
C HIS A 182 35.09 -0.91 7.15
N GLU A 183 35.58 -0.10 6.20
CA GLU A 183 35.24 1.34 6.20
C GLU A 183 33.97 1.79 5.44
N VAL A 184 33.21 0.94 4.72
CA VAL A 184 32.33 1.47 3.64
C VAL A 184 30.81 1.31 3.84
N MET A 185 30.31 0.75 4.94
CA MET A 185 28.91 0.29 4.97
C MET A 185 27.86 1.21 5.62
N TYR A 186 28.20 2.46 5.96
CA TYR A 186 27.28 3.36 6.69
C TYR A 186 26.31 4.13 5.77
N ALA A 187 26.75 4.58 4.60
CA ALA A 187 25.91 5.38 3.69
C ALA A 187 24.69 4.61 3.14
N PRO A 188 24.82 3.36 2.67
CA PRO A 188 23.67 2.56 2.22
C PRO A 188 22.64 2.34 3.34
N LYS A 189 23.13 2.10 4.55
CA LYS A 189 22.37 1.90 5.77
C LYS A 189 21.51 3.12 6.15
N ILE A 190 22.10 4.32 6.11
CA ILE A 190 21.37 5.58 6.33
C ILE A 190 20.33 5.81 5.23
N ALA A 191 20.67 5.52 3.97
CA ALA A 191 19.74 5.67 2.86
C ALA A 191 18.49 4.80 3.03
N LEU A 192 18.63 3.53 3.42
CA LEU A 192 17.49 2.65 3.72
C LEU A 192 16.61 3.22 4.86
N ALA A 193 17.22 3.73 5.91
CA ALA A 193 16.52 4.36 7.04
C ALA A 193 15.78 5.66 6.67
N VAL A 194 16.13 6.32 5.56
CA VAL A 194 15.43 7.50 5.03
C VAL A 194 14.29 7.09 4.09
N LEU A 195 14.54 6.11 3.21
CA LEU A 195 13.61 5.74 2.14
C LEU A 195 12.31 5.14 2.67
N LEU A 196 12.39 4.30 3.72
CA LEU A 196 11.19 3.70 4.33
C LEU A 196 10.23 4.77 4.91
N PRO A 197 10.67 5.72 5.77
CA PRO A 197 9.84 6.84 6.23
C PRO A 197 9.19 7.67 5.13
N VAL A 198 9.91 7.93 4.03
CA VAL A 198 9.38 8.69 2.90
C VAL A 198 8.21 7.93 2.27
N ASN A 199 8.36 6.64 2.02
CA ASN A 199 7.27 5.80 1.50
C ASN A 199 6.10 5.66 2.48
N ALA A 200 6.38 5.50 3.77
CA ALA A 200 5.35 5.45 4.82
C ALA A 200 4.53 6.75 4.84
N PHE A 201 5.18 7.91 4.83
CA PHE A 201 4.51 9.22 4.80
C PHE A 201 3.65 9.41 3.55
N LEU A 202 4.15 9.03 2.37
CA LEU A 202 3.38 9.09 1.12
C LEU A 202 2.18 8.15 1.16
N SER A 203 2.35 6.95 1.72
CA SER A 203 1.25 6.01 1.92
C SER A 203 0.19 6.59 2.85
N ASP A 204 0.58 7.15 4.00
CA ASP A 204 -0.34 7.75 4.97
C ASP A 204 -1.11 8.94 4.38
N SER A 205 -0.44 9.71 3.51
CA SER A 205 -1.06 10.78 2.74
C SER A 205 -2.20 10.27 1.86
N ILE A 206 -2.00 9.15 1.16
CA ILE A 206 -3.03 8.54 0.28
C ILE A 206 -4.16 7.93 1.10
N VAL A 207 -3.83 7.33 2.24
CA VAL A 207 -4.78 6.76 3.20
C VAL A 207 -5.71 7.84 3.76
N LEU A 208 -5.17 8.95 4.23
CA LEU A 208 -5.97 10.05 4.76
C LEU A 208 -6.72 10.79 3.64
N TRP A 209 -6.12 10.90 2.46
CA TRP A 209 -6.76 11.46 1.27
C TRP A 209 -8.05 10.70 0.90
N ARG A 210 -8.07 9.36 0.95
CA ARG A 210 -9.30 8.60 0.67
C ARG A 210 -10.41 8.92 1.68
N GLY A 211 -10.09 9.05 2.97
CA GLY A 211 -11.06 9.47 3.99
C GLY A 211 -11.60 10.86 3.73
N CYS A 212 -10.73 11.80 3.36
CA CYS A 212 -11.13 13.17 3.00
C CYS A 212 -12.06 13.23 1.79
N ILE A 213 -11.79 12.44 0.74
CA ILE A 213 -12.63 12.41 -0.47
C ILE A 213 -14.04 11.95 -0.14
N VAL A 214 -14.16 10.88 0.66
CA VAL A 214 -15.46 10.28 0.94
C VAL A 214 -16.35 11.23 1.77
N TRP A 215 -15.76 12.13 2.55
CA TRP A 215 -16.46 13.14 3.36
C TRP A 215 -16.60 14.49 2.64
N ASN A 216 -16.45 14.51 1.31
CA ASN A 216 -16.55 15.72 0.49
C ASN A 216 -15.72 16.90 1.06
N ARG A 217 -14.53 16.60 1.61
CA ARG A 217 -13.60 17.59 2.21
C ARG A 217 -14.22 18.46 3.30
N THR A 218 -15.14 17.92 4.11
CA THR A 218 -15.61 18.62 5.32
C THR A 218 -14.44 19.13 6.14
N ARG A 219 -14.53 20.39 6.58
CA ARG A 219 -13.40 21.11 7.21
C ARG A 219 -12.81 20.36 8.41
N TRP A 220 -13.66 19.68 9.19
CA TRP A 220 -13.22 18.88 10.34
C TRP A 220 -12.39 17.66 9.95
N VAL A 221 -12.82 16.89 8.94
CA VAL A 221 -12.06 15.70 8.46
C VAL A 221 -10.76 16.11 7.80
N LEU A 222 -10.77 17.23 7.06
CA LEU A 222 -9.58 17.79 6.45
C LEU A 222 -8.59 18.28 7.52
N ALA A 223 -9.05 19.05 8.51
CA ALA A 223 -8.21 19.54 9.61
C ALA A 223 -7.60 18.38 10.41
N PHE A 224 -8.40 17.35 10.72
CA PHE A 224 -7.94 16.13 11.38
C PHE A 224 -6.85 15.41 10.56
N SER A 225 -7.07 15.23 9.26
CA SER A 225 -6.11 14.57 8.37
C SER A 225 -4.80 15.36 8.24
N VAL A 226 -4.89 16.68 8.11
CA VAL A 226 -3.71 17.57 8.06
C VAL A 226 -2.93 17.51 9.38
N ALA A 227 -3.61 17.51 10.52
CA ALA A 227 -2.97 17.38 11.83
C ALA A 227 -2.23 16.04 11.99
N LEU A 228 -2.84 14.93 11.58
CA LEU A 228 -2.20 13.62 11.57
C LEU A 228 -0.98 13.57 10.64
N LEU A 229 -1.08 14.12 9.42
CA LEU A 229 0.06 14.17 8.48
C LEU A 229 1.20 15.03 9.00
N ALA A 230 0.90 16.20 9.58
CA ALA A 230 1.91 17.08 10.17
C ALA A 230 2.64 16.37 11.33
N THR A 231 1.89 15.65 12.17
CA THR A 231 2.47 14.87 13.28
C THR A 231 3.32 13.71 12.77
N THR A 232 2.85 13.00 11.73
CA THR A 232 3.58 11.90 11.08
C THR A 232 4.90 12.39 10.50
N LEU A 233 4.88 13.53 9.80
CA LEU A 233 6.08 14.15 9.27
C LEU A 233 7.06 14.54 10.39
N GLY A 234 6.56 15.18 11.45
CA GLY A 234 7.38 15.57 12.61
C GLY A 234 8.04 14.38 13.30
N LEU A 235 7.30 13.29 13.51
CA LEU A 235 7.84 12.07 14.13
C LEU A 235 8.87 11.37 13.24
N ASN A 236 8.64 11.29 11.92
CA ASN A 236 9.61 10.70 10.99
C ASN A 236 10.90 11.52 10.90
N ILE A 237 10.82 12.87 10.89
CA ILE A 237 11.99 13.74 10.94
C ILE A 237 12.75 13.55 12.26
N THR A 238 12.03 13.49 13.38
CA THR A 238 12.65 13.31 14.71
C THR A 238 13.33 11.95 14.81
N ASN A 239 12.69 10.89 14.32
CA ASN A 239 13.28 9.55 14.24
C ASN A 239 14.57 9.57 13.42
N LEU A 240 14.54 10.17 12.22
CA LEU A 240 15.72 10.28 11.35
C LEU A 240 16.89 11.01 12.01
N VAL A 241 16.61 12.14 12.67
CA VAL A 241 17.63 12.89 13.41
C VAL A 241 18.19 12.07 14.56
N SER A 242 17.35 11.34 15.28
CA SER A 242 17.76 10.45 16.38
C SER A 242 18.67 9.32 15.88
N THR A 243 18.29 8.62 14.81
CA THR A 243 19.09 7.55 14.19
C THR A 243 20.43 8.07 13.70
N THR A 244 20.46 9.23 13.04
CA THR A 244 21.71 9.82 12.53
C THR A 244 22.65 10.23 13.67
N ARG A 245 22.12 10.77 14.76
CA ARG A 245 22.90 11.12 15.95
C ARG A 245 23.46 9.90 16.67
N TYR A 246 22.72 8.79 16.68
CA TYR A 246 23.19 7.53 17.23
C TYR A 246 24.33 6.95 16.38
N LEU A 247 24.23 7.01 15.05
CA LEU A 247 25.25 6.47 14.14
C LEU A 247 26.53 7.31 14.07
N SER A 248 26.45 8.63 14.31
CA SER A 248 27.59 9.55 14.15
C SER A 248 28.81 9.25 15.05
N PRO A 249 28.67 8.98 16.37
CA PRO A 249 29.80 8.58 17.21
C PRO A 249 30.42 7.23 16.85
N LEU A 250 29.62 6.28 16.35
CA LEU A 250 30.11 4.95 15.91
C LEU A 250 31.02 5.09 14.68
N ILE A 251 30.71 6.03 13.78
CA ILE A 251 31.52 6.34 12.59
C ILE A 251 32.89 6.92 13.00
N HIS A 252 32.94 7.76 14.04
CA HIS A 252 34.18 8.46 14.42
C HIS A 252 35.11 7.65 15.34
N THR A 253 34.58 6.66 16.07
CA THR A 253 35.36 5.92 17.08
C THR A 253 35.92 4.60 16.58
N GLY A 254 35.58 4.17 15.36
CA GLY A 254 36.05 2.89 14.79
C GLY A 254 35.66 1.65 15.60
N LYS A 255 34.85 1.81 16.66
CA LYS A 255 34.36 0.70 17.49
C LYS A 255 33.15 0.09 16.79
N THR A 256 33.43 -0.97 16.03
CA THR A 256 32.45 -1.86 15.43
C THR A 256 31.81 -2.75 16.49
N THR A 257 31.07 -2.18 17.43
CA THR A 257 30.22 -2.97 18.32
C THR A 257 28.94 -3.32 17.57
N SER A 258 28.73 -4.63 17.44
CA SER A 258 27.56 -5.35 16.93
C SER A 258 26.98 -4.86 15.60
N LEU A 259 27.07 -5.74 14.62
CA LEU A 259 26.38 -5.69 13.34
C LEU A 259 24.86 -5.92 13.52
N GLU A 260 24.24 -5.25 14.50
CA GLU A 260 22.79 -5.27 14.65
C GLU A 260 22.16 -4.62 13.42
N ALA A 261 21.18 -5.31 12.86
CA ALA A 261 20.34 -4.79 11.80
C ALA A 261 19.79 -3.44 12.26
N ILE A 262 20.03 -2.37 11.50
CA ILE A 262 19.61 -1.03 11.92
C ILE A 262 18.10 -1.04 12.13
N PRO A 263 17.62 -0.80 13.36
CA PRO A 263 16.21 -0.76 13.63
C PRO A 263 15.67 0.57 13.14
N MET A 264 15.02 0.53 11.98
CA MET A 264 14.43 1.72 11.34
C MET A 264 13.38 2.38 12.24
N TYR A 265 12.61 1.59 12.98
CA TYR A 265 11.56 2.07 13.89
C TYR A 265 11.58 1.45 15.30
N GLY A 266 12.43 0.44 15.56
CA GLY A 266 12.36 -0.42 16.75
C GLY A 266 13.21 -0.04 17.96
N GLU A 267 14.17 0.89 17.84
CA GLU A 267 15.04 1.26 18.98
C GLU A 267 14.68 2.59 19.63
N SER A 268 14.04 3.50 18.90
CA SER A 268 13.73 4.82 19.41
C SER A 268 12.25 4.94 19.80
N SER A 269 11.97 5.55 20.94
CA SER A 269 10.60 5.89 21.36
C SER A 269 9.85 6.69 20.28
N THR A 270 10.59 7.52 19.54
CA THR A 270 10.07 8.29 18.40
C THR A 270 9.71 7.42 17.19
N GLY A 271 10.46 6.35 16.94
CA GLY A 271 10.19 5.39 15.88
C GLY A 271 8.92 4.60 16.16
N PHE A 272 8.75 4.13 17.39
CA PHE A 272 7.49 3.52 17.82
C PHE A 272 6.31 4.46 17.65
N ALA A 273 6.44 5.71 18.14
CA ALA A 273 5.38 6.69 18.00
C ALA A 273 5.01 6.95 16.53
N ALA A 274 6.00 6.99 15.62
CA ALA A 274 5.75 7.15 14.18
C ALA A 274 4.94 5.99 13.61
N VAL A 275 5.31 4.75 13.93
CA VAL A 275 4.62 3.54 13.44
C VAL A 275 3.20 3.44 14.00
N PHE A 276 3.01 3.70 15.29
CA PHE A 276 1.68 3.73 15.90
C PHE A 276 0.81 4.84 15.33
N LEU A 277 1.41 5.99 14.97
CA LEU A 277 0.67 7.06 14.31
C LEU A 277 0.27 6.67 12.89
N SER A 278 1.12 5.99 12.11
CA SER A 278 0.74 5.44 10.80
C SER A 278 -0.41 4.43 10.92
N LEU A 279 -0.39 3.56 11.93
CA LEU A 279 -1.52 2.68 12.26
C LEU A 279 -2.79 3.49 12.57
N ALA A 280 -2.69 4.55 13.38
CA ALA A 280 -3.83 5.40 13.72
C ALA A 280 -4.38 6.17 12.51
N CYS A 281 -3.51 6.67 11.61
CA CYS A 281 -3.89 7.28 10.33
C CYS A 281 -4.73 6.31 9.50
N ASN A 282 -4.29 5.06 9.39
CA ASN A 282 -4.99 4.07 8.60
C ASN A 282 -6.27 3.53 9.24
N LEU A 283 -6.25 3.31 10.55
CA LEU A 283 -7.44 2.92 11.30
C LEU A 283 -8.51 4.02 11.23
N SER A 284 -8.14 5.28 11.47
CA SER A 284 -9.07 6.41 11.40
C SER A 284 -9.63 6.62 10.00
N ALA A 285 -8.81 6.55 8.95
CA ALA A 285 -9.28 6.63 7.57
C ALA A 285 -10.24 5.48 7.23
N THR A 286 -9.94 4.25 7.66
CA THR A 286 -10.78 3.07 7.41
C THR A 286 -12.10 3.16 8.17
N MET A 287 -12.07 3.60 9.43
CA MET A 287 -13.26 3.83 10.26
C MET A 287 -14.14 4.94 9.70
N LEU A 288 -13.52 6.02 9.20
CA LEU A 288 -14.22 7.03 8.42
C LEU A 288 -14.87 6.31 7.25
N VAL A 289 -14.14 5.85 6.21
CA VAL A 289 -14.73 5.21 5.02
C VAL A 289 -15.85 4.21 5.33
N GLY A 290 -15.65 3.30 6.29
CA GLY A 290 -16.64 2.32 6.74
C GLY A 290 -17.92 2.96 7.29
N LEU A 291 -17.81 4.03 8.09
CA LEU A 291 -18.98 4.75 8.61
C LEU A 291 -19.84 5.37 7.50
N LYS A 292 -19.24 5.95 6.45
CA LYS A 292 -20.01 6.49 5.30
C LYS A 292 -20.59 5.37 4.46
N ALA A 293 -19.86 4.28 4.26
CA ALA A 293 -20.41 3.10 3.60
C ALA A 293 -21.68 2.62 4.34
N TRP A 294 -21.63 2.55 5.67
CA TRP A 294 -22.76 2.17 6.50
C TRP A 294 -23.93 3.17 6.42
N ILE A 295 -23.66 4.47 6.54
CA ILE A 295 -24.68 5.53 6.40
C ILE A 295 -25.34 5.46 5.01
N HIS A 296 -24.56 5.32 3.94
CA HIS A 296 -25.11 5.19 2.58
C HIS A 296 -25.99 3.95 2.43
N ARG A 297 -25.57 2.80 2.98
CA ARG A 297 -26.38 1.57 2.94
C ARG A 297 -27.70 1.75 3.67
N ARG A 298 -27.69 2.37 4.85
CA ARG A 298 -28.90 2.62 5.64
C ARG A 298 -29.87 3.56 4.92
N LEU A 299 -29.37 4.68 4.39
CA LEU A 299 -30.20 5.61 3.62
C LEU A 299 -30.77 4.94 2.36
N LEU A 300 -29.98 4.16 1.63
CA LEU A 300 -30.46 3.42 0.45
C LEU A 300 -31.52 2.36 0.81
N ALA A 301 -31.42 1.72 1.98
CA ALA A 301 -32.43 0.78 2.45
C ALA A 301 -33.75 1.47 2.81
N GLU A 302 -33.70 2.74 3.26
CA GLU A 302 -34.89 3.55 3.58
C GLU A 302 -35.57 4.13 2.33
N PHE A 303 -34.84 4.35 1.22
CA PHE A 303 -35.33 4.97 -0.03
C PHE A 303 -35.54 3.98 -1.21
N VAL A 304 -35.85 2.70 -0.98
CA VAL A 304 -36.07 1.69 -2.05
C VAL A 304 -37.39 1.89 -2.82
N SER A 305 -37.62 3.10 -3.34
CA SER A 305 -38.55 3.34 -4.43
C SER A 305 -37.90 4.29 -5.45
N SER A 306 -37.57 3.74 -6.63
CA SER A 306 -37.27 4.43 -7.91
C SER A 306 -35.85 4.87 -8.32
N LYS A 307 -34.81 4.98 -7.47
CA LYS A 307 -33.48 5.53 -7.91
C LYS A 307 -32.25 4.62 -7.68
N ALA A 308 -32.39 3.34 -8.02
CA ALA A 308 -31.44 2.28 -7.65
C ALA A 308 -30.07 2.27 -8.37
N ARG A 309 -29.80 3.12 -9.38
CA ARG A 309 -28.63 2.90 -10.26
C ARG A 309 -27.34 3.63 -9.85
N SER A 310 -27.39 4.93 -9.52
CA SER A 310 -26.17 5.70 -9.18
C SER A 310 -25.64 5.40 -7.78
N GLY A 311 -26.51 5.02 -6.83
CA GLY A 311 -26.11 4.62 -5.48
C GLY A 311 -25.28 3.34 -5.44
N THR A 312 -25.40 2.46 -6.45
CA THR A 312 -24.69 1.17 -6.47
C THR A 312 -23.19 1.31 -6.69
N LEU A 313 -22.75 2.25 -7.53
CA LEU A 313 -21.32 2.44 -7.79
C LEU A 313 -20.60 3.01 -6.59
N VAL A 314 -21.14 4.11 -6.03
CA VAL A 314 -20.57 4.73 -4.83
C VAL A 314 -20.53 3.72 -3.68
N SER A 315 -21.60 2.93 -3.49
CA SER A 315 -21.63 1.87 -2.47
C SER A 315 -20.52 0.82 -2.68
N ARG A 316 -20.33 0.33 -3.92
CA ARG A 316 -19.29 -0.66 -4.24
C ARG A 316 -17.87 -0.12 -4.06
N VAL A 317 -17.63 1.12 -4.49
CA VAL A 317 -16.32 1.77 -4.32
C VAL A 317 -16.02 1.96 -2.83
N LEU A 318 -17.00 2.43 -2.05
CA LEU A 318 -16.84 2.60 -0.60
C LEU A 318 -16.57 1.27 0.11
N GLU A 319 -17.24 0.19 -0.30
CA GLU A 319 -17.01 -1.15 0.22
C GLU A 319 -15.61 -1.66 -0.10
N LEU A 320 -15.16 -1.56 -1.36
CA LEU A 320 -13.79 -1.95 -1.75
C LEU A 320 -12.71 -1.12 -1.03
N LEU A 321 -12.95 0.17 -0.84
CA LEU A 321 -12.04 1.04 -0.08
C LEU A 321 -12.01 0.68 1.41
N ALA A 322 -13.14 0.29 1.99
CA ALA A 322 -13.20 -0.16 3.38
C ALA A 322 -12.49 -1.52 3.55
N GLU A 323 -12.78 -2.49 2.68
CA GLU A 323 -12.17 -3.84 2.71
C GLU A 323 -10.64 -3.76 2.57
N SER A 324 -10.15 -3.00 1.58
CA SER A 324 -8.71 -2.80 1.40
C SER A 324 -8.07 -2.05 2.58
N GLY A 325 -8.78 -1.08 3.18
CA GLY A 325 -8.34 -0.38 4.39
C GLY A 325 -8.18 -1.30 5.61
N ILE A 326 -9.08 -2.27 5.78
CA ILE A 326 -8.98 -3.28 6.86
C ILE A 326 -7.73 -4.12 6.69
N VAL A 327 -7.47 -4.64 5.49
CA VAL A 327 -6.25 -5.45 5.22
C VAL A 327 -4.99 -4.66 5.54
N TYR A 328 -4.91 -3.39 5.12
CA TYR A 328 -3.75 -2.56 5.42
C TYR A 328 -3.61 -2.24 6.92
N THR A 329 -4.74 -2.11 7.64
CA THR A 329 -4.75 -1.86 9.09
C THR A 329 -4.22 -3.09 9.83
N LEU A 330 -4.60 -4.29 9.39
CA LEU A 330 -4.07 -5.55 9.92
C LEU A 330 -2.57 -5.67 9.69
N LEU A 331 -2.06 -5.29 8.51
CA LEU A 331 -0.62 -5.30 8.23
C LEU A 331 0.17 -4.37 9.16
N TRP A 332 -0.29 -3.13 9.35
CA TRP A 332 0.31 -2.21 10.34
C TRP A 332 0.20 -2.75 11.77
N THR A 333 -0.92 -3.39 12.12
CA THR A 333 -1.09 -4.00 13.45
C THR A 333 -0.09 -5.13 13.67
N LEU A 334 0.09 -6.02 12.69
CA LEU A 334 1.10 -7.08 12.74
C LEU A 334 2.50 -6.50 12.88
N TYR A 335 2.80 -5.40 12.18
CA TYR A 335 4.06 -4.70 12.31
C TYR A 335 4.26 -4.13 13.73
N CYS A 336 3.27 -3.45 14.30
CA CYS A 336 3.34 -2.98 15.69
C CYS A 336 3.52 -4.13 16.69
N VAL A 337 2.79 -5.24 16.52
CA VAL A 337 2.87 -6.40 17.42
C VAL A 337 4.27 -7.03 17.40
N SER A 338 4.94 -7.01 16.25
CA SER A 338 6.29 -7.57 16.10
C SER A 338 7.35 -6.91 16.99
N PHE A 339 7.11 -5.67 17.44
CA PHE A 339 8.00 -4.99 18.37
C PHE A 339 7.88 -5.48 19.82
N PHE A 340 6.70 -5.97 20.22
CA PHE A 340 6.45 -6.44 21.59
C PHE A 340 6.64 -7.94 21.73
N LYS A 341 6.47 -8.68 20.63
CA LYS A 341 6.71 -10.11 20.56
C LYS A 341 7.61 -10.40 19.36
N PRO A 342 8.85 -10.89 19.56
CA PRO A 342 9.53 -11.62 18.50
C PRO A 342 8.61 -12.77 18.11
N LEU A 343 7.93 -12.68 16.97
CA LEU A 343 6.86 -13.62 16.61
C LEU A 343 7.37 -15.03 16.29
N ASN A 344 8.69 -15.23 16.29
CA ASN A 344 9.33 -16.53 16.20
C ASN A 344 10.38 -16.68 17.32
N GLU A 345 10.02 -17.36 18.41
CA GLU A 345 10.96 -18.28 19.04
C GLU A 345 11.14 -19.45 18.07
N THR A 346 12.03 -19.32 17.08
CA THR A 346 12.60 -20.52 16.46
C THR A 346 13.46 -21.17 17.51
N HIS A 347 12.95 -22.27 18.09
CA HIS A 347 13.65 -23.25 18.92
C HIS A 347 15.11 -22.90 19.22
N GLU A 348 15.37 -22.39 20.42
CA GLU A 348 16.63 -22.70 21.08
C GLU A 348 16.73 -24.22 21.12
N LEU A 349 17.59 -24.79 20.29
CA LEU A 349 18.07 -26.15 20.51
C LEU A 349 19.01 -26.03 21.70
N ASP A 350 18.42 -26.03 22.89
CA ASP A 350 19.05 -25.90 24.20
C ASP A 350 19.85 -27.16 24.54
N LEU A 351 20.91 -27.41 23.76
CA LEU A 351 21.76 -28.60 23.87
C LEU A 351 23.21 -28.29 24.23
N LEU A 352 23.58 -27.02 24.41
CA LEU A 352 24.88 -26.63 24.94
C LEU A 352 24.68 -25.47 25.93
N GLY A 353 25.02 -25.75 27.19
CA GLY A 353 24.71 -24.93 28.36
C GLY A 353 25.33 -23.52 28.39
N PRO A 354 25.14 -22.81 29.51
CA PRO A 354 25.35 -21.36 29.60
C PRO A 354 26.84 -21.01 29.55
N GLY A 355 27.29 -20.49 28.42
CA GLY A 355 28.67 -20.05 28.26
C GLY A 355 28.91 -19.21 27.01
N ILE A 356 28.81 -17.88 27.16
CA ILE A 356 29.56 -16.82 26.45
C ILE A 356 29.41 -16.72 24.90
N LEU A 357 28.87 -17.72 24.20
CA LEU A 357 28.64 -17.70 22.75
C LEU A 357 27.18 -17.41 22.34
N ALA A 358 26.28 -17.25 23.30
CA ALA A 358 24.88 -16.89 23.05
C ALA A 358 24.70 -15.46 22.49
N ASP A 359 25.75 -14.63 22.53
CA ASP A 359 25.71 -13.20 22.18
C ASP A 359 26.02 -12.92 20.70
N VAL A 360 26.46 -13.93 19.93
CA VAL A 360 26.92 -13.75 18.52
C VAL A 360 26.05 -14.51 17.51
N SER A 361 25.05 -15.27 17.97
CA SER A 361 24.08 -15.90 17.07
C SER A 361 23.19 -14.81 16.47
N GLY A 362 23.42 -14.46 15.19
CA GLY A 362 22.60 -13.53 14.41
C GLY A 362 21.13 -13.96 14.39
N LYS A 363 20.39 -13.54 15.41
CA LYS A 363 18.98 -13.88 15.58
C LYS A 363 18.20 -13.05 14.56
N ILE A 364 17.77 -13.67 13.46
CA ILE A 364 16.84 -13.05 12.51
C ILE A 364 15.61 -12.65 13.30
N THR A 365 15.43 -11.36 13.54
CA THR A 365 14.23 -10.89 14.21
C THR A 365 13.10 -10.77 13.19
N THR A 366 11.87 -11.07 13.60
CA THR A 366 10.70 -10.84 12.75
C THR A 366 10.60 -9.38 12.29
N VAL A 367 11.15 -8.46 13.10
CA VAL A 367 11.19 -7.03 12.83
C VAL A 367 12.01 -6.71 11.57
N ASP A 368 13.10 -7.43 11.30
CA ASP A 368 13.95 -7.18 10.12
C ASP A 368 13.23 -7.53 8.82
N HIS A 369 12.58 -8.69 8.79
CA HIS A 369 11.72 -9.09 7.69
C HIS A 369 10.60 -8.08 7.45
N LEU A 370 9.99 -7.59 8.53
CA LEU A 370 8.88 -6.66 8.43
C LEU A 370 9.34 -5.26 8.02
N ASN A 371 10.48 -4.74 8.46
CA ASN A 371 11.02 -3.45 8.04
C ASN A 371 11.19 -3.40 6.51
N VAL A 372 11.83 -4.44 5.98
CA VAL A 372 12.09 -4.60 4.56
C VAL A 372 10.77 -4.81 3.79
N ALA A 373 9.87 -5.65 4.31
CA ALA A 373 8.56 -5.85 3.69
C ALA A 373 7.72 -4.57 3.67
N MET A 374 7.75 -3.77 4.73
CA MET A 374 6.99 -2.52 4.86
C MET A 374 7.42 -1.49 3.83
N ALA A 375 8.69 -1.46 3.40
CA ALA A 375 9.17 -0.57 2.34
C ALA A 375 8.48 -0.81 0.99
N GLN A 376 8.06 -2.06 0.74
CA GLN A 376 7.33 -2.46 -0.47
C GLN A 376 5.81 -2.43 -0.26
N ILE A 377 5.30 -2.88 0.90
CA ILE A 377 3.88 -2.89 1.24
C ILE A 377 3.28 -1.48 1.21
N THR A 378 3.99 -0.48 1.74
CA THR A 378 3.58 0.94 1.70
C THR A 378 3.41 1.49 0.28
N THR A 379 4.06 0.88 -0.72
CA THR A 379 3.89 1.21 -2.15
C THR A 379 2.81 0.35 -2.82
N ILE A 380 2.76 -0.94 -2.53
CA ILE A 380 1.77 -1.88 -3.07
C ILE A 380 0.35 -1.41 -2.75
N TYR A 381 0.10 -0.99 -1.51
CA TYR A 381 -1.25 -0.64 -1.06
C TYR A 381 -1.87 0.52 -1.85
N PRO A 382 -1.23 1.70 -1.99
CA PRO A 382 -1.73 2.76 -2.85
C PRO A 382 -1.89 2.38 -4.32
N LEU A 383 -0.97 1.58 -4.86
CA LEU A 383 -1.09 1.11 -6.25
C LEU A 383 -2.33 0.22 -6.43
N ILE A 384 -2.65 -0.66 -5.48
CA ILE A 384 -3.88 -1.44 -5.49
C ILE A 384 -5.10 -0.52 -5.48
N ILE A 385 -5.13 0.52 -4.62
CA ILE A 385 -6.22 1.51 -4.62
C ILE A 385 -6.39 2.12 -6.01
N PHE A 386 -5.30 2.56 -6.65
CA PHE A 386 -5.39 3.17 -7.98
C PHE A 386 -5.84 2.19 -9.06
N VAL A 387 -5.40 0.92 -9.00
CA VAL A 387 -5.88 -0.13 -9.90
C VAL A 387 -7.37 -0.40 -9.69
N LEU A 388 -7.83 -0.54 -8.44
CA LEU A 388 -9.25 -0.77 -8.13
C LEU A 388 -10.12 0.39 -8.61
N LEU A 389 -9.71 1.64 -8.37
CA LEU A 389 -10.41 2.83 -8.85
C LEU A 389 -10.46 2.88 -10.40
N ALA A 390 -9.39 2.49 -11.07
CA ALA A 390 -9.36 2.42 -12.54
C ALA A 390 -10.28 1.30 -13.07
N LEU A 391 -10.28 0.13 -12.42
CA LEU A 391 -11.14 -1.00 -12.80
C LEU A 391 -12.62 -0.66 -12.62
N ASP A 392 -13.00 -0.03 -11.52
CA ASP A 392 -14.39 0.37 -11.25
C ASP A 392 -14.90 1.36 -12.32
N LYS A 393 -14.07 2.36 -12.67
CA LYS A 393 -14.40 3.30 -13.77
C LYS A 393 -14.69 2.57 -15.08
N ILE A 394 -13.87 1.57 -15.44
CA ILE A 394 -14.05 0.78 -16.68
C ILE A 394 -15.34 -0.06 -16.62
N HIS A 395 -15.69 -0.62 -15.46
CA HIS A 395 -16.93 -1.38 -15.28
C HIS A 395 -18.16 -0.51 -15.44
N TYR A 396 -18.11 0.72 -14.92
CA TYR A 396 -19.19 1.67 -15.05
C TYR A 396 -19.44 2.08 -16.50
N GLU A 397 -18.37 2.45 -17.23
CA GLU A 397 -18.47 2.83 -18.64
C GLU A 397 -19.01 1.70 -19.52
N ARG A 398 -18.80 0.43 -19.12
CA ARG A 398 -19.35 -0.76 -19.79
C ARG A 398 -20.73 -1.20 -19.31
N GLY A 399 -21.33 -0.53 -18.32
CA GLY A 399 -22.73 -0.69 -17.93
C GLY A 399 -23.69 -0.39 -19.09
N PRO A 400 -24.94 -0.91 -19.10
CA PRO A 400 -25.59 -1.39 -20.32
C PRO A 400 -25.96 -0.28 -21.30
N GLN A 401 -25.04 -0.02 -22.23
CA GLN A 401 -25.36 0.43 -23.59
C GLN A 401 -26.08 -0.67 -24.40
N ALA A 402 -26.14 -1.90 -23.89
CA ALA A 402 -26.79 -3.05 -24.52
C ALA A 402 -28.34 -3.03 -24.49
N LEU A 403 -28.97 -1.96 -23.97
CA LEU A 403 -30.44 -1.80 -23.95
C LEU A 403 -30.90 -0.48 -24.60
N SER A 404 -30.02 0.24 -25.31
CA SER A 404 -30.47 1.37 -26.13
C SER A 404 -31.16 0.82 -27.38
N PRO A 405 -32.46 1.11 -27.60
CA PRO A 405 -33.15 0.67 -28.81
C PRO A 405 -32.47 1.31 -30.04
N PRO A 406 -32.36 0.57 -31.15
CA PRO A 406 -31.74 1.08 -32.37
C PRO A 406 -32.69 2.08 -33.02
N GLY A 407 -32.60 3.36 -32.63
CA GLY A 407 -33.49 4.38 -33.22
C GLY A 407 -33.34 5.83 -32.76
N SER A 408 -32.50 6.16 -31.77
CA SER A 408 -32.30 7.58 -31.41
C SER A 408 -31.12 8.17 -32.19
N LEU A 409 -31.45 8.68 -33.38
CA LEU A 409 -30.59 9.57 -34.16
C LEU A 409 -30.50 10.92 -33.42
N GLY A 410 -29.27 11.42 -33.22
CA GLY A 410 -29.03 12.84 -32.99
C GLY A 410 -29.18 13.35 -31.56
N SER A 411 -28.19 13.08 -30.72
CA SER A 411 -27.79 14.07 -29.73
C SER A 411 -26.29 14.00 -29.53
N LYS A 412 -25.60 15.01 -30.06
CA LYS A 412 -24.18 15.29 -29.87
C LYS A 412 -24.00 15.63 -28.38
N ARG A 413 -23.95 14.60 -27.54
CA ARG A 413 -23.76 14.74 -26.10
C ARG A 413 -22.31 15.16 -25.88
N ASN A 414 -22.12 16.45 -25.67
CA ASN A 414 -20.87 16.97 -25.13
C ASN A 414 -20.55 16.17 -23.87
N ASN A 415 -19.40 15.50 -23.89
CA ASN A 415 -18.80 14.87 -22.72
C ASN A 415 -18.41 15.98 -21.73
N THR A 416 -19.38 16.42 -20.93
CA THR A 416 -19.08 17.08 -19.66
C THR A 416 -18.54 15.98 -18.76
N ILE A 417 -17.23 15.97 -18.60
CA ILE A 417 -16.55 15.30 -17.50
C ILE A 417 -17.24 15.81 -16.24
N VAL A 418 -18.05 14.96 -15.62
CA VAL A 418 -18.54 15.17 -14.27
C VAL A 418 -17.32 15.00 -13.37
N THR A 419 -16.59 16.09 -13.15
CA THR A 419 -16.08 16.35 -11.80
C THR A 419 -17.28 16.18 -10.90
N ILE A 420 -17.22 15.18 -10.01
CA ILE A 420 -18.20 15.02 -8.94
C ILE A 420 -18.04 16.26 -8.05
N ASP A 421 -18.76 17.31 -8.42
CA ASP A 421 -19.07 18.43 -7.55
C ASP A 421 -20.32 17.99 -6.80
N LEU A 422 -20.12 17.49 -5.60
CA LEU A 422 -21.18 17.19 -4.65
C LEU A 422 -21.55 18.51 -3.99
N ASP A 423 -22.25 19.37 -4.73
CA ASP A 423 -23.04 20.43 -4.13
C ASP A 423 -24.46 19.87 -3.95
N VAL A 424 -24.76 19.51 -2.71
CA VAL A 424 -26.11 19.19 -2.28
C VAL A 424 -26.57 20.42 -1.52
N ASP A 425 -27.46 21.18 -2.15
CA ASP A 425 -28.25 22.22 -1.49
C ASP A 425 -28.93 21.61 -0.26
N ILE A 426 -28.49 22.03 0.92
CA ILE A 426 -29.19 21.80 2.17
C ILE A 426 -30.20 22.93 2.30
N GLU A 427 -31.46 22.62 1.97
CA GLU A 427 -32.60 23.40 2.42
C GLU A 427 -32.56 23.53 3.94
N ARG A 428 -32.28 24.75 4.42
CA ARG A 428 -32.37 25.13 5.82
C ARG A 428 -33.74 25.76 6.06
N GLY A 429 -34.74 24.93 6.33
CA GLY A 429 -35.97 25.37 6.96
C GLY A 429 -35.74 25.62 8.45
N ALA A 430 -35.62 26.89 8.85
CA ALA A 430 -35.88 27.31 10.22
C ALA A 430 -36.50 28.71 10.20
N ALA A 431 -37.71 28.77 10.72
CA ALA A 431 -38.59 29.91 10.83
C ALA A 431 -37.96 31.13 11.52
N SER A 432 -38.23 32.30 10.97
CA SER A 432 -38.43 33.52 11.75
C SER A 432 -39.39 34.46 11.01
N GLN A 433 -40.55 34.65 11.62
CA GLN A 433 -41.49 35.72 11.31
C GLN A 433 -40.81 37.09 11.48
N PRO A 434 -41.28 38.13 10.77
CA PRO A 434 -41.31 39.45 11.36
C PRO A 434 -42.73 40.02 11.37
N LEU A 435 -43.19 40.33 12.57
CA LEU A 435 -44.30 41.23 12.87
C LEU A 435 -43.76 42.67 12.82
N GLY A 436 -44.53 43.60 12.24
CA GLY A 436 -44.64 44.95 12.80
C GLY A 436 -43.96 46.14 12.11
N SER A 437 -44.74 46.80 11.26
CA SER A 437 -45.00 48.26 11.26
C SER A 437 -44.00 49.29 10.71
N SER A 438 -44.61 50.33 10.11
CA SER A 438 -44.08 51.65 9.73
C SER A 438 -43.33 51.66 8.38
N GLY A 439 -43.77 52.33 7.31
CA GLY A 439 -44.73 53.42 7.16
C GLY A 439 -44.13 54.39 6.16
N LYS A 440 -44.74 54.57 4.97
CA LYS A 440 -44.80 55.83 4.21
C LYS A 440 -45.54 55.65 2.88
N ALA A 441 -46.41 56.63 2.65
CA ALA A 441 -47.17 56.97 1.44
C ALA A 441 -46.26 57.01 0.18
N ASP A 442 -46.74 56.88 -1.05
CA ASP A 442 -47.75 57.76 -1.65
C ASP A 442 -48.26 57.27 -3.02
N GLN A 443 -49.40 57.84 -3.44
CA GLN A 443 -50.03 57.88 -4.79
C GLN A 443 -50.70 56.60 -5.33
N MET A 444 -52.04 56.46 -5.37
CA MET A 444 -53.13 57.26 -5.97
C MET A 444 -53.18 57.20 -7.51
N VAL A 445 -53.97 56.27 -8.07
CA VAL A 445 -54.79 56.49 -9.29
C VAL A 445 -56.04 55.61 -9.21
N LEU A 446 -57.20 56.25 -9.31
CA LEU A 446 -58.54 55.66 -9.43
C LEU A 446 -58.74 54.93 -10.77
N HIS A 447 -59.51 53.83 -10.78
CA HIS A 447 -60.63 53.73 -11.71
C HIS A 447 -61.74 52.81 -11.19
N HIS A 448 -62.92 53.43 -11.11
CA HIS A 448 -64.23 52.91 -10.75
C HIS A 448 -64.86 52.21 -11.97
N ARG A 449 -65.48 51.04 -11.82
CA ARG A 449 -66.66 50.67 -12.60
C ARG A 449 -67.47 49.56 -11.93
N ASP A 450 -68.70 49.92 -11.57
CA ASP A 450 -69.78 49.04 -11.11
C ASP A 450 -70.30 48.12 -12.22
N GLY A 451 -70.92 47.01 -11.82
CA GLY A 451 -71.77 46.20 -12.70
C GLY A 451 -72.07 44.79 -12.18
N SER A 452 -72.93 44.68 -11.17
CA SER A 452 -73.92 43.57 -11.07
C SER A 452 -75.23 44.08 -11.71
N PRO A 453 -76.23 43.26 -12.10
CA PRO A 453 -76.62 41.97 -11.53
C PRO A 453 -77.19 40.94 -12.57
N VAL A 454 -77.79 39.87 -12.04
CA VAL A 454 -78.97 39.10 -12.53
C VAL A 454 -78.73 37.58 -12.71
N PHE A 455 -79.32 36.85 -11.76
CA PHE A 455 -80.08 35.59 -11.85
C PHE A 455 -80.21 34.92 -13.23
N GLU A 456 -79.94 33.60 -13.28
CA GLU A 456 -80.93 32.64 -13.78
C GLU A 456 -80.66 31.24 -13.20
N MET A 457 -81.66 30.72 -12.49
CA MET A 457 -81.87 29.30 -12.25
C MET A 457 -82.28 28.67 -13.57
N ASP A 458 -81.74 27.51 -13.91
CA ASP A 458 -82.59 26.53 -14.57
C ASP A 458 -82.25 25.08 -14.24
N THR A 459 -83.35 24.35 -14.24
CA THR A 459 -83.62 23.00 -13.76
C THR A 459 -83.50 21.95 -14.88
N ASN A 460 -83.55 20.67 -14.49
CA ASN A 460 -83.63 19.45 -15.30
C ASN A 460 -82.26 18.88 -15.72
N GLN A 461 -81.94 17.60 -15.51
CA GLN A 461 -82.76 16.41 -15.26
C GLN A 461 -81.91 15.33 -14.59
#